data_AF-A0A3P7P4X8-F1
#
_entry.id   AF-A0A3P7P4X8-F1
#
_cell.length_a   1.000
_cell.length_b   1.000
_cell.length_c   1.000
_cell.angle_alpha   90.00
_cell.angle_beta   90.00
_cell.angle_gamma   90.00
#
_symmetry.space_group_name_H-M   'P 1'
#
loop_
_entity.id
_entity.type
_entity.pdbx_description
1 polymer ?
#
loop_
_entity_poly.entity_id
_entity_poly.type
_entity_poly.pdbx_seq_one_letter_code
_entity_poly.pdbx_strand_id
1 'polypeptide(L)'
;MGENAAEPSFLDKAANRTSMLPYYIREHKRLAARRFCHARSKENGLKHLDIRTGWLALFWLATFFGVMGLLVMLLVDIVTSFLANPVATQIKAEDGDLEFPDVTVCPKSPFTSGSSAAELKSLQALRESIKKKLKD
;
A
#
# COMPACT_ATOMS: atom_id res chain seq x y z
N MET A 1 -27.59 -27.16 32.67
CA MET A 1 -29.00 -26.76 32.52
C MET A 1 -29.46 -27.23 31.16
N GLY A 2 -30.46 -28.10 31.14
CA GLY A 2 -30.81 -28.94 29.98
C GLY A 2 -31.18 -28.13 28.75
N GLU A 3 -30.58 -28.49 27.63
CA GLU A 3 -31.05 -28.09 26.31
C GLU A 3 -32.44 -28.70 26.12
N ASN A 4 -33.46 -27.84 26.09
CA ASN A 4 -34.78 -28.19 25.59
C ASN A 4 -34.64 -28.55 24.11
N ALA A 5 -34.34 -29.81 23.83
CA ALA A 5 -34.50 -30.40 22.51
C ALA A 5 -36.01 -30.37 22.22
N ALA A 6 -36.45 -29.32 21.51
CA ALA A 6 -37.80 -29.24 21.00
C ALA A 6 -38.06 -30.52 20.17
N GLU A 7 -39.00 -31.36 20.62
CA GLU A 7 -39.39 -32.54 19.87
C GLU A 7 -39.80 -32.13 18.46
N PRO A 8 -39.23 -32.76 17.42
CA PRO A 8 -39.59 -32.43 16.05
C PRO A 8 -41.10 -32.67 15.85
N SER A 9 -41.79 -31.70 15.27
CA SER A 9 -43.26 -31.61 15.15
C SER A 9 -43.93 -32.68 14.26
N PHE A 10 -43.22 -33.76 13.95
CA PHE A 10 -43.60 -34.81 13.01
C PHE A 10 -43.44 -36.22 13.60
N LEU A 11 -43.16 -36.33 14.92
CA LEU A 11 -43.15 -37.59 15.65
C LEU A 11 -44.57 -38.16 15.73
N ASP A 12 -45.01 -38.75 14.63
CA ASP A 12 -46.20 -39.59 14.62
C ASP A 12 -45.86 -40.87 15.38
N LYS A 13 -46.40 -41.03 16.60
CA LYS A 13 -46.13 -42.17 17.49
C LYS A 13 -46.48 -43.52 16.84
N ALA A 14 -47.23 -43.52 15.73
CA ALA A 14 -47.60 -44.69 14.96
C ALA A 14 -46.54 -45.14 13.92
N ALA A 15 -45.51 -44.35 13.64
CA ALA A 15 -44.55 -44.59 12.53
C ALA A 15 -43.47 -45.65 12.82
N ASN A 16 -43.67 -46.53 13.80
CA ASN A 16 -42.67 -47.48 14.30
C ASN A 16 -42.38 -48.68 13.36
N ARG A 17 -42.78 -48.60 12.08
CA ARG A 17 -42.62 -49.70 11.10
C ARG A 17 -41.89 -49.34 9.81
N THR A 18 -41.58 -48.07 9.57
CA THR A 18 -40.82 -47.66 8.39
C THR A 18 -39.51 -47.03 8.84
N SER A 19 -38.38 -47.47 8.27
CA SER A 19 -37.06 -46.98 8.63
C SER A 19 -37.04 -45.45 8.55
N MET A 20 -36.83 -44.77 9.68
CA MET A 20 -36.75 -43.29 9.73
C MET A 20 -35.47 -42.75 9.09
N LEU A 21 -34.58 -43.63 8.64
CA LEU A 21 -33.28 -43.31 8.05
C LEU A 21 -33.37 -42.33 6.86
N PRO A 22 -34.27 -42.49 5.87
CA PRO A 22 -34.39 -41.56 4.75
C PRO A 22 -34.78 -40.15 5.20
N TYR A 23 -35.58 -40.05 6.26
CA TYR A 23 -36.00 -38.77 6.83
C TYR A 23 -34.82 -38.07 7.52
N TYR A 24 -34.10 -38.76 8.39
CA TYR A 24 -32.90 -38.22 9.02
C TYR A 24 -31.83 -37.79 8.00
N ILE A 25 -31.60 -38.60 6.95
CA ILE A 25 -30.67 -38.25 5.87
C ILE A 25 -31.10 -36.95 5.17
N ARG A 26 -32.40 -36.78 4.91
CA ARG A 26 -32.95 -35.57 4.28
C ARG A 26 -32.78 -34.33 5.16
N GLU A 27 -33.04 -34.46 6.46
CA GLU A 27 -32.90 -33.37 7.42
C GLU A 27 -31.43 -32.94 7.59
N HIS A 28 -30.52 -33.92 7.78
CA HIS A 28 -29.08 -33.66 7.84
C HIS A 28 -28.55 -33.03 6.55
N LYS A 29 -29.02 -33.47 5.36
CA LYS A 29 -28.69 -32.83 4.08
C LYS A 29 -29.17 -31.37 4.03
N ARG A 30 -30.37 -31.07 4.54
CA ARG A 30 -30.92 -29.71 4.58
C ARG A 30 -30.10 -28.80 5.50
N LEU A 31 -29.76 -29.27 6.68
CA LEU A 31 -28.94 -28.53 7.66
C LEU A 31 -27.52 -28.31 7.12
N ALA A 32 -26.93 -29.33 6.51
CA ALA A 32 -25.63 -29.24 5.85
C ALA A 32 -25.64 -28.21 4.72
N ALA A 33 -26.64 -28.25 3.83
CA ALA A 33 -26.75 -27.30 2.71
C ALA A 33 -26.78 -25.83 3.18
N ARG A 34 -27.53 -25.53 4.26
CA ARG A 34 -27.55 -24.18 4.86
C ARG A 34 -26.17 -23.75 5.38
N ARG A 35 -25.49 -24.64 6.12
CA ARG A 35 -24.14 -24.37 6.68
C ARG A 35 -23.06 -24.25 5.58
N PHE A 36 -23.21 -24.98 4.48
CA PHE A 36 -22.23 -24.98 3.38
C PHE A 36 -22.33 -23.76 2.46
N CYS A 37 -23.48 -23.07 2.38
CA CYS A 37 -23.59 -21.81 1.64
C CYS A 37 -22.63 -20.74 2.21
N HIS A 38 -22.52 -20.64 3.53
CA HIS A 38 -21.61 -19.71 4.19
C HIS A 38 -20.17 -20.23 4.27
N ALA A 39 -19.95 -21.53 4.44
CA ALA A 39 -18.60 -22.13 4.36
C ALA A 39 -17.93 -21.93 2.98
N ARG A 40 -18.72 -21.73 1.92
CA ARG A 40 -18.26 -21.39 0.56
C ARG A 40 -18.07 -19.89 0.30
N SER A 41 -18.43 -19.01 1.25
CA SER A 41 -18.10 -17.57 1.15
C SER A 41 -16.58 -17.39 1.06
N LYS A 42 -16.11 -16.35 0.36
CA LYS A 42 -14.68 -15.99 0.33
C LYS A 42 -14.20 -15.38 1.64
N GLU A 43 -15.12 -15.03 2.52
CA GLU A 43 -14.84 -14.41 3.82
C GLU A 43 -14.40 -15.49 4.82
N ASN A 44 -13.10 -15.59 5.07
CA ASN A 44 -12.52 -16.64 5.91
C ASN A 44 -12.98 -16.57 7.37
N GLY A 45 -13.21 -15.36 7.91
CA GLY A 45 -13.63 -15.18 9.31
C GLY A 45 -15.08 -15.56 9.59
N LEU A 46 -16.00 -15.27 8.65
CA LEU A 46 -17.43 -15.51 8.84
C LEU A 46 -17.81 -17.00 8.90
N LYS A 47 -16.95 -17.88 8.35
CA LYS A 47 -17.13 -19.34 8.38
C LYS A 47 -17.06 -19.91 9.79
N HIS A 48 -16.25 -19.30 10.66
CA HIS A 48 -16.05 -19.78 12.02
C HIS A 48 -17.16 -19.33 12.98
N LEU A 49 -17.88 -18.26 12.62
CA LEU A 49 -19.00 -17.70 13.39
C LEU A 49 -20.29 -18.49 13.22
N ASP A 50 -20.59 -18.96 12.00
CA ASP A 50 -21.85 -19.65 11.69
C ASP A 50 -21.85 -21.14 12.08
N ILE A 51 -20.66 -21.77 12.14
CA ILE A 51 -20.52 -23.21 12.47
C ILE A 51 -20.44 -23.48 13.99
N ARG A 52 -20.06 -22.49 14.80
CA ARG A 52 -19.73 -22.69 16.21
C ARG A 52 -20.74 -21.99 17.12
N THR A 53 -21.22 -22.69 18.13
CA THR A 53 -22.08 -22.14 19.19
C THR A 53 -21.31 -22.08 20.52
N GLY A 54 -21.59 -21.08 21.35
CA GLY A 54 -20.98 -20.92 22.68
C GLY A 54 -19.74 -20.02 22.74
N TRP A 55 -18.89 -20.20 23.76
CA TRP A 55 -17.71 -19.35 24.05
C TRP A 55 -16.72 -19.21 22.89
N LEU A 56 -16.58 -20.26 22.08
CA LEU A 56 -15.69 -20.25 20.93
C LEU A 56 -16.21 -19.29 19.83
N ALA A 57 -17.52 -19.09 19.70
CA ALA A 57 -18.09 -18.14 18.76
C ALA A 57 -17.76 -16.69 19.16
N LEU A 58 -17.83 -16.39 20.46
CA LEU A 58 -17.46 -15.07 21.00
C LEU A 58 -15.98 -14.73 20.74
N PHE A 59 -15.09 -15.71 20.89
CA PHE A 59 -13.66 -15.54 20.55
C PHE A 59 -13.49 -15.14 19.07
N TRP A 60 -14.10 -15.88 18.14
CA TRP A 60 -14.00 -15.58 16.72
C TRP A 60 -14.68 -14.25 16.34
N LEU A 61 -15.73 -13.85 17.07
CA LEU A 61 -16.38 -12.57 16.88
C LEU A 61 -15.44 -11.42 17.27
N ALA A 62 -14.79 -11.52 18.43
CA ALA A 62 -13.81 -10.54 18.89
C ALA A 62 -12.62 -10.44 17.93
N THR A 63 -12.09 -11.57 17.46
CA THR A 63 -11.00 -11.60 16.47
C THR A 63 -11.43 -10.94 15.15
N PHE A 64 -12.65 -11.22 14.67
CA PHE A 64 -13.17 -10.62 13.44
C PHE A 64 -13.24 -9.10 13.55
N PHE A 65 -13.80 -8.56 14.62
CA PHE A 65 -13.87 -7.12 14.84
C PHE A 65 -12.49 -6.49 15.02
N GLY A 66 -11.56 -7.17 15.71
CA GLY A 66 -10.18 -6.70 15.88
C GLY A 66 -9.46 -6.56 14.53
N VAL A 67 -9.54 -7.59 13.68
CA VAL A 67 -8.93 -7.58 12.34
C VAL A 67 -9.60 -6.54 11.43
N MET A 68 -10.92 -6.42 11.47
CA MET A 68 -11.63 -5.39 10.70
C MET A 68 -11.28 -3.98 11.18
N GLY A 69 -11.12 -3.76 12.49
CA GLY A 69 -10.67 -2.48 13.03
C GLY A 69 -9.27 -2.10 12.55
N LEU A 70 -8.32 -3.04 12.58
CA LEU A 70 -6.97 -2.83 12.03
C LEU A 70 -7.00 -2.50 10.54
N LEU A 71 -7.83 -3.22 9.77
CA LEU A 71 -7.98 -2.97 8.34
C LEU A 71 -8.49 -1.55 8.07
N VAL A 72 -9.52 -1.10 8.82
CA VAL A 72 -10.07 0.26 8.67
C VAL A 72 -9.02 1.31 9.03
N MET A 73 -8.26 1.12 10.13
CA MET A 73 -7.19 2.06 10.49
C MET A 73 -6.13 2.16 9.39
N LEU A 74 -5.70 1.03 8.83
CA LEU A 74 -4.74 1.02 7.72
C LEU A 74 -5.31 1.70 6.47
N LEU A 75 -6.60 1.48 6.18
CA LEU A 75 -7.26 2.10 5.05
C LEU A 75 -7.31 3.64 5.20
N VAL A 76 -7.63 4.12 6.40
CA VAL A 76 -7.62 5.54 6.72
C VAL A 76 -6.22 6.12 6.51
N ASP A 77 -5.19 5.46 7.04
CA ASP A 77 -3.79 5.90 6.91
C ASP A 77 -3.32 6.00 5.46
N ILE A 78 -3.66 5.00 4.63
CA ILE A 78 -3.37 5.00 3.19
C ILE A 78 -4.11 6.15 2.49
N VAL A 79 -5.40 6.35 2.79
CA VAL A 79 -6.20 7.41 2.16
C VAL A 79 -5.67 8.79 2.57
N THR A 80 -5.36 9.01 3.84
CA THR A 80 -4.79 10.28 4.33
C THR A 80 -3.42 10.54 3.70
N SER A 81 -2.58 9.52 3.59
CA SER A 81 -1.27 9.62 2.95
C SER A 81 -1.38 9.92 1.45
N PHE A 82 -2.35 9.31 0.78
CA PHE A 82 -2.65 9.60 -0.62
C PHE A 82 -3.10 11.05 -0.81
N LEU A 83 -4.04 11.53 0.02
CA LEU A 83 -4.53 12.91 -0.03
C LEU A 83 -3.45 13.95 0.30
N ALA A 84 -2.45 13.58 1.10
CA ALA A 84 -1.32 14.44 1.39
C ALA A 84 -0.38 14.66 0.18
N ASN A 85 -0.58 13.91 -0.92
CA ASN A 85 0.21 13.99 -2.17
C ASN A 85 1.72 14.14 -1.92
N PRO A 86 2.36 13.23 -1.16
CA PRO A 86 3.79 13.34 -0.90
C PRO A 86 4.56 13.16 -2.20
N VAL A 87 5.30 14.19 -2.60
CA VAL A 87 6.19 14.12 -3.78
C VAL A 87 7.57 13.68 -3.30
N ALA A 88 7.98 12.47 -3.67
CA ALA A 88 9.33 11.99 -3.47
C ALA A 88 10.18 12.29 -4.72
N THR A 89 11.16 13.18 -4.59
CA THR A 89 12.12 13.45 -5.66
C THR A 89 13.28 12.47 -5.59
N GLN A 90 13.53 11.74 -6.67
CA GLN A 90 14.74 10.92 -6.81
C GLN A 90 15.81 11.73 -7.55
N ILE A 91 16.97 11.93 -6.93
CA ILE A 91 18.13 12.53 -7.60
C ILE A 91 18.85 11.40 -8.33
N LYS A 92 18.77 11.40 -9.66
CA LYS A 92 19.58 10.52 -10.51
C LYS A 92 20.80 11.33 -10.95
N ALA A 93 21.97 10.98 -10.43
CA ALA A 93 23.22 11.70 -10.68
C ALA A 93 23.96 11.22 -11.94
N GLU A 94 23.48 10.17 -12.60
CA GLU A 94 24.27 9.44 -13.61
C GLU A 94 23.71 9.51 -15.04
N ASP A 95 22.53 10.09 -15.25
CA ASP A 95 21.87 10.10 -16.56
C ASP A 95 21.74 11.52 -17.12
N GLY A 96 22.75 11.95 -17.89
CA GLY A 96 22.61 13.10 -18.77
C GLY A 96 23.94 13.58 -19.36
N ASP A 97 23.99 13.73 -20.68
CA ASP A 97 24.96 14.63 -21.30
C ASP A 97 24.72 16.03 -20.74
N LEU A 98 25.69 16.54 -19.98
CA LEU A 98 25.60 17.87 -19.38
C LEU A 98 25.81 18.91 -20.48
N GLU A 99 24.75 19.62 -20.85
CA GLU A 99 24.88 20.77 -21.73
C GLU A 99 25.70 21.85 -21.02
N PHE A 100 26.71 22.39 -21.71
CA PHE A 100 27.55 23.43 -21.14
C PHE A 100 26.69 24.69 -20.89
N PRO A 101 26.66 25.23 -19.65
CA PRO A 101 25.77 26.32 -19.31
C PRO A 101 26.18 27.62 -19.99
N ASP A 102 25.22 28.52 -20.18
CA ASP A 102 25.50 29.88 -20.62
C ASP A 102 26.37 30.62 -19.60
N VAL A 103 27.62 30.90 -19.98
CA VAL A 103 28.56 31.64 -19.14
C VAL A 103 28.45 33.12 -19.46
N THR A 104 27.81 33.89 -18.57
CA THR A 104 27.78 35.36 -18.68
C THR A 104 28.91 35.96 -17.82
N VAL A 105 29.87 36.62 -18.48
CA VAL A 105 30.99 37.30 -17.80
C VAL A 105 30.73 38.81 -17.80
N CYS A 106 30.54 39.39 -16.62
CA CYS A 106 30.41 40.83 -16.46
C CYS A 106 31.76 41.47 -16.07
N PRO A 107 32.12 42.64 -16.63
CA PRO A 107 33.29 43.38 -16.16
C PRO A 107 33.08 43.87 -14.72
N LYS A 108 34.13 43.82 -13.90
CA LYS A 108 34.10 44.28 -12.50
C LYS A 108 33.77 45.77 -12.36
N SER A 109 34.01 46.55 -13.40
CA SER A 109 33.67 47.97 -13.47
C SER A 109 32.90 48.28 -14.74
N PRO A 110 31.75 48.98 -14.65
CA PRO A 110 31.03 49.49 -15.82
C PRO A 110 31.78 50.64 -16.53
N PHE A 111 32.82 51.18 -15.88
CA PHE A 111 33.67 52.22 -16.45
C PHE A 111 35.06 51.65 -16.72
N THR A 112 35.50 51.74 -17.97
CA THR A 112 36.91 51.60 -18.31
C THR A 112 37.63 52.79 -17.70
N SER A 113 38.29 52.62 -16.55
CA SER A 113 39.42 53.48 -16.22
C SER A 113 40.38 53.34 -17.38
N GLY A 114 40.49 54.37 -18.23
CA GLY A 114 41.30 54.30 -19.45
C GLY A 114 42.64 53.68 -19.12
N SER A 115 42.92 52.51 -19.72
CA SER A 115 44.13 51.74 -19.39
C SER A 115 45.32 52.67 -19.57
N SER A 116 46.07 52.90 -18.50
CA SER A 116 47.22 53.78 -18.57
C SER A 116 48.20 53.22 -19.61
N ALA A 117 48.93 54.08 -20.32
CA ALA A 117 49.90 53.63 -21.32
C ALA A 117 50.95 52.64 -20.77
N ALA A 118 51.13 52.61 -19.44
CA ALA A 118 51.97 51.64 -18.73
C ALA A 118 51.33 50.24 -18.63
N GLU A 119 50.03 50.14 -18.34
CA GLU A 119 49.29 48.87 -18.30
C GLU A 119 49.16 48.24 -19.69
N LEU A 120 49.00 49.05 -20.73
CA LEU A 120 48.92 48.54 -22.10
C LEU A 120 50.26 47.90 -22.53
N LYS A 121 51.37 48.51 -22.14
CA LYS A 121 52.73 47.98 -22.37
C LYS A 121 52.98 46.70 -21.58
N SER A 122 52.53 46.60 -20.34
CA SER A 122 52.71 45.39 -19.53
C SER A 122 51.86 44.22 -20.06
N LEU A 123 50.64 44.48 -20.53
CA LEU A 123 49.79 43.48 -21.19
C LEU A 123 50.37 43.01 -22.53
N GLN A 124 50.98 43.91 -23.32
CA GLN A 124 51.68 43.53 -24.55
C GLN A 124 52.93 42.68 -24.27
N ALA A 125 53.73 43.04 -23.26
CA ALA A 125 54.88 42.24 -22.84
C ALA A 125 54.47 40.85 -22.35
N LEU A 126 53.36 40.77 -21.59
CA LEU A 126 52.79 39.51 -21.14
C LEU A 126 52.30 38.64 -22.31
N ARG A 127 51.64 39.25 -23.31
CA ARG A 127 51.19 38.56 -24.52
C ARG A 127 52.35 37.95 -25.29
N GLU A 128 53.44 38.67 -25.49
CA GLU A 128 54.63 38.16 -26.18
C GLU A 128 55.32 37.03 -25.39
N SER A 129 55.37 37.13 -24.05
CA SER A 129 55.89 36.06 -23.19
C SER A 129 55.08 34.77 -23.29
N ILE A 130 53.74 34.87 -23.28
CA ILE A 130 52.84 33.72 -23.42
C ILE A 130 52.96 33.10 -24.81
N LYS A 131 53.01 33.92 -25.87
CA LYS A 131 53.17 33.44 -27.25
C LYS A 131 54.51 32.73 -27.47
N LYS A 132 55.57 33.16 -26.78
CA LYS A 132 56.85 32.45 -26.78
C LYS A 132 56.73 31.10 -26.08
N LYS A 133 56.10 31.04 -24.89
CA LYS A 133 55.86 29.79 -24.14
C LYS A 133 54.94 28.78 -24.83
N LEU A 134 54.09 29.23 -25.76
CA LEU A 134 53.19 28.36 -26.54
C LEU A 134 53.83 27.85 -27.83
N LYS A 135 55.00 28.37 -28.22
CA LYS A 135 55.74 27.94 -29.41
C LYS A 135 56.90 26.97 -29.09
N ASP A 136 57.29 26.88 -27.82
CA ASP A 136 58.13 25.81 -27.27
C ASP A 136 57.24 24.63 -26.83
#